data_AF-A0A679HUZ5-F1
#
_entry.id   AF-A0A679HUZ5-F1
#
_cell.length_a   1.000
_cell.length_b   1.000
_cell.length_c   1.000
_cell.angle_alpha   90.00
_cell.angle_beta   90.00
_cell.angle_gamma   90.00
#
_symmetry.space_group_name_H-M   'P 1'
#
loop_
_entity.id
_entity.type
_entity.pdbx_description
1 polymer ?
#
loop_
_entity_poly.entity_id
_entity_poly.type
_entity_poly.pdbx_seq_one_letter_code
_entity_poly.pdbx_strand_id
1 'polypeptide(L)'
;MNHPTGIDHITLCVENLDAAEFLFTKILGFETIWSARDVGTERSSMDTVVVQCGAARIALMQGHDKAMKSQISDFIERHGQGVQHFALEVDDIEAVCRAWESHGVKFSGPVKEGRDGFGPLKQRFTYPLFPSGGLFIELTQREHGQERSKTFVRSTVESLYKDLERDQASGVDQTIIDYDSSSTPSTTHH
;
A
#
# COMPACT_ATOMS: atom_id res chain seq x y z
N MET A 1 4.83 5.47 22.65
CA MET A 1 3.52 4.88 22.30
C MET A 1 3.65 4.43 20.85
N ASN A 2 3.33 3.17 20.54
CA ASN A 2 3.55 2.61 19.19
C ASN A 2 2.28 2.77 18.36
N HIS A 3 1.91 4.01 18.04
CA HIS A 3 0.74 4.31 17.22
C HIS A 3 1.15 4.97 15.90
N PRO A 4 0.32 4.87 14.85
CA PRO A 4 0.52 5.61 13.61
C PRO A 4 0.67 7.11 13.85
N THR A 5 1.70 7.71 13.25
CA THR A 5 2.01 9.14 13.38
C THR A 5 1.37 9.99 12.29
N GLY A 6 0.92 9.36 11.20
CA GLY A 6 0.23 10.04 10.11
C GLY A 6 -0.06 9.12 8.92
N ILE A 7 -0.62 9.72 7.85
CA ILE A 7 -0.77 9.06 6.55
C ILE A 7 0.43 9.46 5.68
N ASP A 8 1.15 8.46 5.16
CA ASP A 8 2.31 8.68 4.30
C ASP A 8 1.90 8.96 2.85
N HIS A 9 1.01 8.12 2.32
CA HIS A 9 0.43 8.25 0.99
C HIS A 9 -0.89 7.45 0.86
N ILE A 10 -1.65 7.74 -0.20
CA ILE A 10 -2.85 7.01 -0.61
C ILE A 10 -2.63 6.48 -2.02
N THR A 11 -3.07 5.27 -2.30
CA THR A 11 -2.87 4.61 -3.58
C THR A 11 -4.20 4.35 -4.29
N LEU A 12 -4.30 4.81 -5.53
CA LEU A 12 -5.48 4.72 -6.38
C LEU A 12 -5.24 3.76 -7.55
N CYS A 13 -6.16 2.81 -7.73
CA CYS A 13 -6.24 1.97 -8.93
C CYS A 13 -7.06 2.71 -10.00
N VAL A 14 -6.47 2.87 -11.19
CA VAL A 14 -7.07 3.55 -12.34
C VAL A 14 -6.92 2.71 -13.60
N GLU A 15 -7.89 2.82 -14.51
CA GLU A 15 -7.85 2.15 -15.82
C GLU A 15 -6.99 2.92 -16.84
N ASN A 16 -6.93 4.24 -16.70
CA ASN A 16 -6.17 5.12 -17.59
C ASN A 16 -5.26 6.04 -16.78
N LEU A 17 -4.01 5.63 -16.64
CA LEU A 17 -2.99 6.34 -15.86
C LEU A 17 -2.67 7.71 -16.44
N ASP A 18 -2.61 7.86 -17.75
CA ASP A 18 -2.27 9.14 -18.39
C ASP A 18 -3.37 10.18 -18.19
N ALA A 19 -4.64 9.77 -18.26
CA ALA A 19 -5.78 10.64 -17.96
C ALA A 19 -5.82 11.02 -16.47
N ALA A 20 -5.52 10.08 -15.57
CA ALA A 20 -5.44 10.35 -14.13
C ALA A 20 -4.26 11.31 -13.82
N GLU A 21 -3.07 11.07 -14.36
CA GLU A 21 -1.92 11.96 -14.21
C GLU A 21 -2.24 13.37 -14.74
N PHE A 22 -2.91 13.49 -15.88
CA PHE A 22 -3.35 14.78 -16.42
C PHE A 22 -4.31 15.49 -15.44
N LEU A 23 -5.32 14.81 -14.92
CA LEU A 23 -6.25 15.37 -13.94
C LEU A 23 -5.50 15.91 -12.72
N PHE A 24 -4.66 15.07 -12.09
CA PHE A 24 -3.96 15.46 -10.87
C PHE A 24 -2.97 16.61 -11.12
N THR A 25 -2.22 16.57 -12.21
CA THR A 25 -1.15 17.55 -12.45
C THR A 25 -1.61 18.83 -13.12
N LYS A 26 -2.54 18.76 -14.08
CA LYS A 26 -2.95 19.91 -14.88
C LYS A 26 -4.20 20.62 -14.35
N ILE A 27 -5.05 19.91 -13.61
CA ILE A 27 -6.31 20.46 -13.11
C ILE A 27 -6.25 20.65 -11.59
N LEU A 28 -5.81 19.64 -10.85
CA LEU A 28 -5.82 19.66 -9.38
C LEU A 28 -4.56 20.29 -8.76
N GLY A 29 -3.54 20.58 -9.56
CA GLY A 29 -2.34 21.30 -9.12
C GLY A 29 -1.34 20.47 -8.33
N PHE A 30 -1.34 19.15 -8.49
CA PHE A 30 -0.30 18.28 -7.94
C PHE A 30 0.95 18.29 -8.84
N GLU A 31 2.09 17.95 -8.28
CA GLU A 31 3.35 17.76 -9.00
C GLU A 31 3.71 16.28 -9.05
N THR A 32 4.14 15.76 -10.21
CA THR A 32 4.69 14.40 -10.31
C THR A 32 6.05 14.37 -9.61
N ILE A 33 6.19 13.53 -8.59
CA ILE A 33 7.43 13.41 -7.79
C ILE A 33 8.18 12.10 -8.05
N TRP A 34 7.51 11.08 -8.57
CA TRP A 34 8.12 9.80 -8.92
C TRP A 34 7.24 9.02 -9.90
N SER A 35 7.84 8.17 -10.72
CA SER A 35 7.10 7.22 -11.55
C SER A 35 7.95 5.98 -11.82
N ALA A 36 7.26 4.88 -12.13
CA ALA A 36 7.88 3.66 -12.58
C ALA A 36 6.96 2.94 -13.56
N ARG A 37 7.55 2.29 -14.56
CA ARG A 37 6.84 1.50 -15.56
C ARG A 37 7.24 0.03 -15.46
N ASP A 38 6.33 -0.86 -15.81
CA ASP A 38 6.54 -2.32 -15.80
C ASP A 38 7.15 -2.82 -14.47
N VAL A 39 6.50 -2.48 -13.36
CA VAL A 39 6.86 -2.97 -12.02
C VAL A 39 6.05 -4.22 -11.73
N GLY A 40 6.72 -5.35 -11.54
CA GLY A 40 6.04 -6.60 -11.23
C GLY A 40 6.90 -7.81 -11.58
N THR A 41 6.28 -8.82 -12.19
CA THR A 41 6.92 -10.06 -12.61
C THR A 41 6.60 -10.37 -14.08
N GLU A 42 7.03 -11.53 -14.55
CA GLU A 42 6.61 -12.09 -15.83
C GLU A 42 5.10 -12.44 -15.85
N ARG A 43 4.48 -12.60 -14.67
CA ARG A 43 3.09 -13.03 -14.55
C ARG A 43 2.12 -11.86 -14.65
N SER A 44 2.45 -10.72 -14.06
CA SER A 44 1.71 -9.46 -14.21
C SER A 44 2.57 -8.28 -13.76
N SER A 45 2.18 -7.06 -14.11
CA SER A 45 2.91 -5.86 -13.71
C SER A 45 1.99 -4.65 -13.58
N MET A 46 2.56 -3.51 -13.23
CA MET A 46 1.87 -2.23 -13.20
C MET A 46 2.76 -1.06 -13.63
N ASP A 47 2.11 0.00 -14.06
CA ASP A 47 2.70 1.32 -14.13
C ASP A 47 2.18 2.17 -12.97
N THR A 48 3.02 3.09 -12.49
CA THR A 48 2.64 4.01 -11.43
C THR A 48 3.24 5.39 -11.59
N VAL A 49 2.45 6.40 -11.23
CA VAL A 49 2.85 7.80 -11.12
C VAL A 49 2.45 8.29 -9.73
N VAL A 50 3.41 8.82 -8.99
CA VAL A 50 3.18 9.44 -7.68
C VAL A 50 3.16 10.95 -7.85
N VAL A 51 2.07 11.54 -7.41
CA VAL A 51 1.83 12.98 -7.44
C VAL A 51 1.72 13.54 -6.02
N GLN A 52 2.15 14.77 -5.81
CA GLN A 52 2.16 15.42 -4.49
C GLN A 52 1.57 16.84 -4.54
N CYS A 53 0.77 17.19 -3.53
CA CYS A 53 0.32 18.55 -3.26
C CYS A 53 0.38 18.81 -1.75
N GLY A 54 1.28 19.71 -1.33
CA GLY A 54 1.58 19.88 0.10
C GLY A 54 2.06 18.57 0.74
N ALA A 55 1.39 18.17 1.82
CA ALA A 55 1.64 16.91 2.52
C ALA A 55 1.00 15.68 1.85
N ALA A 56 0.02 15.89 0.95
CA ALA A 56 -0.72 14.81 0.33
C ALA A 56 0.08 14.17 -0.80
N ARG A 57 0.33 12.86 -0.70
CA ARG A 57 0.93 12.03 -1.75
C ARG A 57 -0.07 11.00 -2.24
N ILE A 58 -0.26 10.95 -3.55
CA ILE A 58 -1.17 10.02 -4.21
C ILE A 58 -0.37 9.19 -5.21
N ALA A 59 -0.37 7.86 -5.04
CA ALA A 59 0.16 6.93 -6.03
C ALA A 59 -0.97 6.48 -6.95
N LEU A 60 -0.89 6.85 -8.23
CA LEU A 60 -1.79 6.38 -9.28
C LEU A 60 -1.21 5.10 -9.87
N MET A 61 -1.99 4.04 -10.01
CA MET A 61 -1.54 2.75 -10.53
C MET A 61 -2.48 2.21 -11.60
N GLN A 62 -1.90 1.76 -12.70
CA GLN A 62 -2.59 1.02 -13.74
C GLN A 62 -1.97 -0.37 -13.89
N GLY A 63 -2.81 -1.40 -13.86
CA GLY A 63 -2.40 -2.79 -14.01
C GLY A 63 -2.16 -3.19 -15.46
N HIS A 64 -1.24 -4.14 -15.63
CA HIS A 64 -0.92 -4.79 -16.89
C HIS A 64 -0.97 -6.30 -16.72
N ASP A 65 -1.97 -6.91 -17.35
CA ASP A 65 -2.16 -8.35 -17.36
C ASP A 65 -1.11 -9.01 -18.28
N LYS A 66 -0.46 -10.07 -17.81
CA LYS A 66 0.49 -10.88 -18.61
C LYS A 66 0.06 -12.35 -18.57
N ALA A 67 0.85 -13.23 -17.95
CA ALA A 67 0.48 -14.64 -17.76
C ALA A 67 -0.68 -14.81 -16.76
N MET A 68 -0.97 -13.80 -15.94
CA MET A 68 -2.16 -13.69 -15.10
C MET A 68 -2.67 -12.25 -15.05
N LYS A 69 -3.89 -12.08 -14.55
CA LYS A 69 -4.48 -10.79 -14.27
C LYS A 69 -3.70 -10.08 -13.16
N SER A 70 -3.36 -8.81 -13.35
CA SER A 70 -2.67 -8.03 -12.31
C SER A 70 -3.57 -7.80 -11.10
N GLN A 71 -2.97 -7.60 -9.92
CA GLN A 71 -3.72 -7.31 -8.70
C GLN A 71 -4.54 -6.00 -8.80
N ILE A 72 -4.11 -5.05 -9.65
CA ILE A 72 -4.83 -3.79 -9.90
C ILE A 72 -6.04 -4.03 -10.80
N SER A 73 -5.87 -4.80 -11.88
CA SER A 73 -6.97 -5.16 -12.78
C SER A 73 -8.05 -5.95 -12.04
N ASP A 74 -7.64 -6.90 -11.19
CA ASP A 74 -8.56 -7.69 -10.35
C ASP A 74 -9.28 -6.82 -9.31
N PHE A 75 -8.57 -5.87 -8.69
CA PHE A 75 -9.20 -4.88 -7.80
C PHE A 75 -10.28 -4.06 -8.52
N ILE A 76 -9.97 -3.53 -9.71
CA ILE A 76 -10.91 -2.69 -10.47
C ILE A 76 -12.13 -3.51 -10.92
N GLU A 77 -11.94 -4.75 -11.35
CA GLU A 77 -13.06 -5.62 -11.75
C GLU A 77 -14.02 -5.91 -10.59
N ARG A 78 -13.49 -6.10 -9.37
CA ARG A 78 -14.28 -6.45 -8.18
C ARG A 78 -14.89 -5.23 -7.48
N HIS A 79 -14.18 -4.11 -7.48
CA HIS A 79 -14.48 -2.97 -6.61
C HIS A 79 -14.58 -1.62 -7.33
N GLY A 80 -14.24 -1.58 -8.63
CA GLY A 80 -14.14 -0.35 -9.41
C GLY A 80 -12.82 0.39 -9.21
N GLN A 81 -12.62 1.46 -9.98
CA GLN A 81 -11.50 2.40 -9.79
C GLN A 81 -11.64 3.12 -8.44
N GLY A 82 -10.57 3.22 -7.67
CA GLY A 82 -10.64 3.80 -6.32
C GLY A 82 -9.42 3.54 -5.45
N VAL A 83 -9.55 3.82 -4.15
CA VAL A 83 -8.49 3.64 -3.16
C VAL A 83 -8.27 2.15 -2.89
N GLN A 84 -7.08 1.66 -3.21
CA GLN A 84 -6.67 0.30 -2.88
C GLN A 84 -6.03 0.21 -1.49
N HIS A 85 -5.17 1.16 -1.16
CA HIS A 85 -4.58 1.22 0.17
C HIS A 85 -4.23 2.65 0.57
N PHE A 86 -4.06 2.83 1.88
CA PHE A 86 -3.41 3.99 2.45
C PHE A 86 -2.29 3.52 3.37
N ALA A 87 -1.19 4.27 3.36
CA ALA A 87 0.00 3.96 4.14
C ALA A 87 0.01 4.76 5.44
N LEU A 88 0.23 4.08 6.55
CA LEU A 88 0.39 4.63 7.89
C LEU A 88 1.87 4.71 8.24
N GLU A 89 2.31 5.90 8.63
CA GLU A 89 3.66 6.12 9.13
C GLU A 89 3.78 5.67 10.58
N VAL A 90 4.85 4.94 10.90
CA VAL A 90 5.16 4.44 12.25
C VAL A 90 6.64 4.60 12.56
N ASP A 91 6.96 4.81 13.84
CA ASP A 91 8.35 4.97 14.29
C ASP A 91 9.12 3.64 14.37
N ASP A 92 8.42 2.55 14.70
CA ASP A 92 8.97 1.19 14.81
C ASP A 92 7.98 0.16 14.24
N ILE A 93 8.16 -0.19 12.97
CA ILE A 93 7.32 -1.14 12.23
C ILE A 93 7.36 -2.53 12.85
N GLU A 94 8.50 -2.95 13.41
CA GLU A 94 8.65 -4.27 14.02
C GLU A 94 7.83 -4.35 15.31
N ALA A 95 7.89 -3.30 16.13
CA ALA A 95 7.10 -3.24 17.35
C ALA A 95 5.60 -3.08 17.07
N VAL A 96 5.21 -2.33 16.03
CA VAL A 96 3.81 -2.22 15.60
C VAL A 96 3.30 -3.56 15.05
N CYS A 97 4.06 -4.22 14.16
CA CYS A 97 3.69 -5.54 13.63
C CYS A 97 3.50 -6.55 14.76
N ARG A 98 4.43 -6.66 15.71
CA ARG A 98 4.27 -7.57 16.87
C ARG A 98 3.03 -7.26 17.69
N ALA A 99 2.78 -5.98 17.96
CA ALA A 99 1.59 -5.57 18.70
C ALA A 99 0.31 -5.87 17.92
N TRP A 100 0.27 -5.64 16.62
CA TRP A 100 -0.91 -5.91 15.79
C TRP A 100 -1.16 -7.41 15.64
N GLU A 101 -0.11 -8.22 15.41
CA GLU A 101 -0.19 -9.68 15.37
C GLU A 101 -0.72 -10.25 16.70
N SER A 102 -0.35 -9.68 17.86
CA SER A 102 -0.91 -10.10 19.15
C SER A 102 -2.41 -9.80 19.31
N HIS A 103 -2.96 -8.91 18.49
CA HIS A 103 -4.39 -8.63 18.39
C HIS A 103 -5.06 -9.36 17.21
N GLY A 104 -4.38 -10.32 16.59
CA GLY A 104 -4.92 -11.13 15.50
C GLY A 104 -4.83 -10.50 14.12
N VAL A 105 -4.09 -9.39 13.96
CA VAL A 105 -3.86 -8.77 12.65
C VAL A 105 -2.99 -9.65 11.77
N LYS A 106 -3.39 -9.77 10.51
CA LYS A 106 -2.73 -10.56 9.48
C LYS A 106 -2.08 -9.65 8.43
N PHE A 107 -0.87 -10.02 8.03
CA PHE A 107 -0.05 -9.29 7.07
C PHE A 107 0.23 -10.11 5.81
N SER A 108 0.33 -9.40 4.69
CA SER A 108 0.82 -9.94 3.42
C SER A 108 2.35 -9.87 3.42
N GLY A 109 2.99 -11.04 3.58
CA GLY A 109 4.44 -11.17 3.57
C GLY A 109 5.16 -10.58 4.79
N PRO A 110 6.51 -10.65 4.81
CA PRO A 110 7.34 -10.06 5.86
C PRO A 110 7.60 -8.56 5.60
N VAL A 111 8.13 -7.86 6.61
CA VAL A 111 8.65 -6.49 6.45
C VAL A 111 9.69 -6.46 5.32
N LYS A 112 9.54 -5.49 4.40
CA LYS A 112 10.51 -5.19 3.35
C LYS A 112 11.42 -4.08 3.83
N GLU A 113 12.72 -4.26 3.63
CA GLU A 113 13.72 -3.23 3.89
C GLU A 113 14.29 -2.72 2.57
N GLY A 114 14.35 -1.40 2.45
CA GLY A 114 14.93 -0.71 1.32
C GLY A 114 15.58 0.59 1.77
N ARG A 115 15.93 1.41 0.79
CA ARG A 115 16.50 2.73 1.02
C ARG A 115 15.98 3.68 -0.04
N ASP A 116 15.44 4.81 0.39
CA ASP A 116 15.00 5.87 -0.50
C ASP A 116 16.07 6.96 -0.65
N GLY A 117 15.71 8.10 -1.23
CA GLY A 117 16.64 9.22 -1.42
C GLY A 117 17.18 9.83 -0.11
N PHE A 118 16.65 9.42 1.04
CA PHE A 118 16.81 10.12 2.31
C PHE A 118 17.13 9.19 3.49
N GLY A 119 16.97 7.88 3.35
CA GLY A 119 17.37 6.93 4.38
C GLY A 119 16.78 5.53 4.23
N PRO A 120 16.92 4.70 5.27
CA PRO A 120 16.24 3.41 5.37
C PRO A 120 14.72 3.59 5.25
N LEU A 121 14.10 2.70 4.48
CA LEU A 121 12.66 2.61 4.29
C LEU A 121 12.22 1.20 4.62
N LYS A 122 11.28 1.04 5.54
CA LYS A 122 10.63 -0.25 5.82
C LYS A 122 9.15 -0.20 5.47
N GLN A 123 8.65 -1.24 4.83
CA GLN A 123 7.25 -1.30 4.39
C GLN A 123 6.65 -2.69 4.58
N ARG A 124 5.36 -2.79 4.88
CA ARG A 124 4.62 -4.08 4.96
C ARG A 124 3.13 -3.86 4.71
N PHE A 125 2.50 -4.75 3.96
CA PHE A 125 1.05 -4.71 3.74
C PHE A 125 0.28 -5.58 4.72
N THR A 126 -0.92 -5.15 5.08
CA THR A 126 -1.93 -6.00 5.73
C THR A 126 -2.70 -6.80 4.69
N TYR A 127 -3.51 -7.77 5.14
CA TYR A 127 -4.64 -8.24 4.34
C TYR A 127 -5.76 -7.18 4.26
N PRO A 128 -6.76 -7.33 3.36
CA PRO A 128 -7.87 -6.39 3.23
C PRO A 128 -8.59 -6.08 4.54
N LEU A 129 -8.95 -4.81 4.75
CA LEU A 129 -9.61 -4.35 5.98
C LEU A 129 -10.94 -5.06 6.20
N PHE A 130 -11.79 -5.17 5.19
CA PHE A 130 -13.18 -5.59 5.37
C PHE A 130 -13.52 -6.80 4.52
N PRO A 131 -14.46 -7.67 4.97
CA PRO A 131 -14.97 -8.75 4.15
C PRO A 131 -15.52 -8.21 2.83
N SER A 132 -15.20 -8.87 1.72
CA SER A 132 -15.60 -8.49 0.36
C SER A 132 -15.11 -7.10 -0.11
N GLY A 133 -14.24 -6.44 0.65
CA GLY A 133 -13.61 -5.17 0.28
C GLY A 133 -12.17 -5.38 -0.17
N GLY A 134 -11.70 -4.57 -1.13
CA GLY A 134 -10.32 -4.63 -1.61
C GLY A 134 -9.34 -3.69 -0.88
N LEU A 135 -9.83 -2.81 -0.01
CA LEU A 135 -9.00 -1.81 0.69
C LEU A 135 -8.08 -2.51 1.70
N PHE A 136 -6.77 -2.23 1.71
CA PHE A 136 -5.83 -2.70 2.74
C PHE A 136 -4.96 -1.56 3.29
N ILE A 137 -4.16 -1.84 4.33
CA ILE A 137 -3.23 -0.88 4.95
C ILE A 137 -1.80 -1.21 4.55
N GLU A 138 -1.00 -0.19 4.32
CA GLU A 138 0.46 -0.29 4.35
C GLU A 138 1.00 0.30 5.66
N LEU A 139 1.94 -0.37 6.31
CA LEU A 139 2.79 0.24 7.32
C LEU A 139 4.09 0.71 6.67
N THR A 140 4.50 1.94 6.97
CA THR A 140 5.77 2.50 6.52
C THR A 140 6.55 3.11 7.66
N GLN A 141 7.86 2.87 7.69
CA GLN A 141 8.79 3.51 8.61
C GLN A 141 9.94 4.12 7.81
N ARG A 142 10.23 5.38 8.09
CA ARG A 142 11.41 6.10 7.61
C ARG A 142 12.16 6.64 8.82
N GLU A 143 13.49 6.68 8.76
CA GLU A 143 14.25 7.47 9.72
C GLU A 143 13.86 8.94 9.53
N HIS A 144 13.55 9.64 10.62
CA HIS A 144 12.96 10.98 10.60
C HIS A 144 13.69 11.93 9.62
N GLY A 145 13.02 12.28 8.53
CA GLY A 145 13.40 13.29 7.55
C GLY A 145 12.29 14.33 7.38
N GLN A 146 12.57 15.44 6.70
CA GLN A 146 11.54 16.45 6.44
C GLN A 146 10.49 15.95 5.45
N GLU A 147 9.26 16.47 5.52
CA GLU A 147 8.13 16.03 4.69
C GLU A 147 8.41 16.17 3.16
N ARG A 148 9.31 17.07 2.76
CA ARG A 148 9.77 17.21 1.36
C ARG A 148 10.71 16.09 0.89
N SER A 149 11.01 15.14 1.77
CA SER A 149 12.09 14.15 1.64
C SER A 149 11.59 12.71 1.61
N LYS A 150 10.35 12.46 1.17
CA LYS A 150 9.84 11.09 1.07
C LYS A 150 9.77 10.67 -0.39
N THR A 151 10.49 9.60 -0.75
CA THR A 151 10.45 9.04 -2.11
C THR A 151 10.03 7.57 -2.11
N PHE A 152 9.59 7.13 -3.29
CA PHE A 152 9.22 5.75 -3.56
C PHE A 152 10.40 5.02 -4.20
N VAL A 153 10.56 3.74 -3.87
CA VAL A 153 11.72 2.94 -4.27
C VAL A 153 11.27 1.76 -5.11
N ARG A 154 11.69 1.73 -6.38
CA ARG A 154 11.24 0.71 -7.35
C ARG A 154 11.37 -0.72 -6.80
N SER A 155 12.52 -1.07 -6.22
CA SER A 155 12.77 -2.43 -5.71
C SER A 155 11.86 -2.81 -4.54
N THR A 156 11.52 -1.85 -3.68
CA THR A 156 10.59 -2.10 -2.57
C THR A 156 9.16 -2.22 -3.08
N VAL A 157 8.74 -1.35 -4.01
CA VAL A 157 7.44 -1.44 -4.68
C VAL A 157 7.29 -2.77 -5.42
N GLU A 158 8.32 -3.23 -6.13
CA GLU A 158 8.31 -4.53 -6.81
C GLU A 158 8.22 -5.71 -5.83
N SER A 159 8.90 -5.61 -4.68
CA SER A 159 8.86 -6.66 -3.65
C SER A 159 7.50 -6.75 -2.96
N LEU A 160 6.85 -5.60 -2.73
CA LEU A 160 5.49 -5.50 -2.23
C LEU A 160 4.47 -6.01 -3.26
N TYR A 161 4.67 -5.68 -4.55
CA TYR A 161 3.86 -6.20 -5.64
C TYR A 161 3.87 -7.73 -5.68
N LYS A 162 5.05 -8.35 -5.52
CA LYS A 162 5.21 -9.81 -5.47
C LYS A 162 4.46 -10.46 -4.32
N ASP A 163 4.32 -9.79 -3.18
CA ASP A 163 3.54 -10.31 -2.06
C ASP A 163 2.05 -10.36 -2.40
N LEU A 164 1.50 -9.28 -2.98
CA LEU A 164 0.11 -9.24 -3.42
C LEU A 164 -0.18 -10.22 -4.57
N GLU A 165 0.72 -10.33 -5.56
CA GLU A 165 0.59 -11.29 -6.66
C GLU A 165 0.60 -12.75 -6.16
N ARG A 166 1.43 -13.06 -5.16
CA ARG A 166 1.45 -14.38 -4.50
C ARG A 166 0.12 -14.66 -3.80
N ASP A 167 -0.39 -13.69 -3.05
CA ASP A 167 -1.61 -13.86 -2.26
C ASP A 167 -2.83 -14.02 -3.18
N GLN A 168 -2.90 -13.22 -4.25
CA GLN A 168 -3.88 -13.36 -5.32
C GLN A 168 -3.82 -14.75 -5.97
N ALA A 169 -2.62 -15.20 -6.35
CA ALA A 169 -2.42 -16.51 -6.99
C ALA A 169 -2.77 -17.69 -6.07
N SER A 170 -2.67 -17.49 -4.75
CA SER A 170 -2.97 -18.49 -3.73
C SER A 170 -4.44 -18.44 -3.29
N GLY A 171 -5.25 -17.51 -3.84
CA GLY A 171 -6.65 -17.34 -3.47
C GLY A 171 -6.86 -16.92 -2.02
N VAL A 172 -5.93 -16.13 -1.47
CA VAL A 172 -6.08 -15.58 -0.12
C VAL A 172 -7.27 -14.63 -0.10
N ASP A 173 -8.37 -15.05 0.54
CA ASP A 173 -9.60 -14.28 0.73
C ASP A 173 -9.79 -13.91 2.22
N GLN A 174 -8.67 -13.71 2.93
CA GLN A 174 -8.68 -13.39 4.35
C GLN A 174 -8.71 -11.88 4.55
N THR A 175 -9.38 -11.44 5.61
CA THR A 175 -9.34 -10.05 6.08
C THR A 175 -8.21 -9.83 7.08
N ILE A 176 -7.92 -8.56 7.37
CA ILE A 176 -6.89 -8.10 8.30
C ILE A 176 -7.05 -8.74 9.68
N ILE A 177 -8.29 -8.92 10.14
CA ILE A 177 -8.66 -9.65 11.35
C ILE A 177 -9.81 -10.59 11.01
N ASP A 178 -10.08 -11.54 11.90
CA ASP A 178 -11.32 -12.33 11.81
C ASP A 178 -12.49 -11.53 12.39
N TYR A 179 -13.44 -11.15 11.53
CA TYR A 179 -14.63 -10.40 11.92
C TYR A 179 -15.72 -11.28 12.56
N ASP A 180 -15.66 -12.59 12.35
CA ASP A 180 -16.66 -13.54 12.81
C ASP A 180 -16.28 -14.19 14.15
N SER A 181 -14.98 -14.27 14.49
CA SER A 181 -14.55 -14.67 15.82
C SER A 181 -14.60 -13.49 16.80
N SER A 182 -15.68 -13.46 17.60
CA SER A 182 -15.82 -12.58 18.75
C SER A 182 -14.74 -12.86 19.83
N SER A 183 -13.56 -12.29 19.64
CA SER A 183 -12.58 -12.11 20.71
C SER A 183 -12.08 -10.68 20.70
N THR A 184 -13.00 -9.73 20.93
CA THR A 184 -12.59 -8.41 21.39
C THR A 184 -11.88 -8.63 22.73
N PRO A 185 -10.59 -8.28 22.89
CA PRO A 185 -9.98 -8.30 24.21
C PRO A 185 -10.82 -7.40 25.10
N SER A 186 -11.29 -7.90 26.23
CA SER A 186 -12.05 -7.06 27.16
C SER A 186 -11.17 -5.87 27.50
N THR A 187 -11.62 -4.66 27.16
CA THR A 187 -11.02 -3.43 27.65
C THR A 187 -11.25 -3.38 29.16
N THR A 188 -10.34 -3.96 29.93
CA THR A 188 -10.19 -3.65 31.34
C THR A 188 -9.64 -2.22 31.42
N HIS A 189 -10.55 -1.26 31.48
CA HIS A 189 -10.23 0.08 31.96
C HIS A 189 -9.86 -0.06 33.45
N HIS A 190 -8.58 0.16 33.76
CA HIS A 190 -8.10 0.48 35.11
C HIS A 190 -7.60 1.92 35.12
#